data_AF-A0A933I531-F1
#
_entry.id   AF-A0A933I531-F1
#
_cell.length_a   1.000
_cell.length_b   1.000
_cell.length_c   1.000
_cell.angle_alpha   90.00
_cell.angle_beta   90.00
_cell.angle_gamma   90.00
#
_symmetry.space_group_name_H-M   'P 1'
#
loop_
_entity.id
_entity.type
_entity.pdbx_description
1 polymer ?
#
loop_
_entity_poly.entity_id
_entity_poly.type
_entity_poly.pdbx_seq_one_letter_code
_entity_poly.pdbx_strand_id
1 'polypeptide(L)'
;ISDNSRQYIYNQNQRLIKAVESGVTTGEYTYNGNGQRVKKTVDGQTTIFHYDRQGMLIAESTNTGTITNEYVYLNDEPLAKIGSTVSVL
;
A
#
# COMPACT_ATOMS: atom_id res chain seq x y z
N ILE A 1 30.15 11.24 11.20
CA ILE A 1 29.60 9.98 10.62
C ILE A 1 28.10 10.19 10.55
N SER A 2 27.53 10.31 9.35
CA SER A 2 26.07 10.23 9.19
C SER A 2 25.72 8.75 9.39
N ASP A 3 25.10 8.44 10.52
CA ASP A 3 24.69 7.08 10.83
C ASP A 3 23.58 6.69 9.85
N ASN A 4 23.93 5.92 8.80
CA ASN A 4 22.99 5.38 7.81
C ASN A 4 22.20 4.21 8.44
N SER A 5 21.60 4.44 9.60
CA SER A 5 20.86 3.44 10.35
C SER A 5 19.45 3.33 9.78
N ARG A 6 19.08 2.09 9.42
CA ARG A 6 17.73 1.71 9.01
C ARG A 6 17.09 0.90 10.11
N GLN A 7 15.87 1.27 10.49
CA GLN A 7 15.09 0.56 11.49
C GLN A 7 13.72 0.18 10.91
N TYR A 8 13.30 -1.05 11.21
CA TYR A 8 12.02 -1.59 10.79
C TYR A 8 11.25 -2.04 12.02
N ILE A 9 10.04 -1.54 12.18
CA ILE A 9 9.16 -1.85 13.31
C ILE A 9 8.00 -2.68 12.78
N TYR A 10 7.75 -3.81 13.45
CA TYR A 10 6.75 -4.79 13.06
C TYR A 10 5.68 -4.89 14.15
N ASN A 11 4.44 -5.20 13.75
CA ASN A 11 3.41 -5.58 14.69
C ASN A 11 3.54 -7.06 15.12
N GLN A 12 2.69 -7.49 16.05
CA GLN A 12 2.69 -8.86 16.61
C GLN A 12 2.53 -9.98 15.56
N ASN A 13 1.97 -9.68 14.39
CA ASN A 13 1.82 -10.63 13.28
C ASN A 13 3.01 -10.56 12.31
N GLN A 14 4.15 -10.00 12.73
CA GLN A 14 5.38 -9.83 11.93
C GLN A 14 5.17 -9.00 10.65
N ARG A 15 4.19 -8.09 10.63
CA ARG A 15 3.95 -7.17 9.49
C ARG A 15 4.63 -5.84 9.74
N LEU A 16 5.38 -5.33 8.76
CA LEU A 16 6.04 -4.02 8.82
C LEU A 16 4.99 -2.92 8.98
N ILE A 17 5.10 -2.12 10.04
CA ILE A 17 4.21 -0.98 10.31
C ILE A 17 4.93 0.37 10.22
N LYS A 18 6.25 0.40 10.39
CA LYS A 18 7.05 1.63 10.30
C LYS A 18 8.47 1.35 9.83
N ALA A 19 8.97 2.18 8.91
CA ALA A 19 10.35 2.21 8.44
C ALA A 19 10.96 3.58 8.78
N VAL A 20 12.18 3.56 9.32
CA VAL A 20 12.93 4.75 9.73
C VAL A 20 14.33 4.69 9.13
N GLU A 21 14.80 5.80 8.56
CA GLU A 21 16.14 5.95 8.01
C GLU A 21 16.77 7.23 8.57
N SER A 22 17.96 7.11 9.18
CA SER A 22 18.65 8.24 9.84
C SER A 22 17.76 8.99 10.85
N GLY A 23 16.94 8.26 11.61
CA GLY A 23 15.98 8.83 12.58
C GLY A 23 14.71 9.43 11.98
N VAL A 24 14.57 9.48 10.66
CA VAL A 24 13.40 10.01 9.96
C VAL A 24 12.47 8.87 9.54
N THR A 25 11.16 9.03 9.77
CA THR A 25 10.18 8.04 9.30
C THR A 25 10.02 8.15 7.78
N THR A 26 10.38 7.08 7.06
CA THR A 26 10.29 7.01 5.59
C THR A 26 9.10 6.18 5.12
N GLY A 27 8.50 5.37 6.00
CA GLY A 27 7.34 4.57 5.68
C GLY A 27 6.46 4.27 6.88
N GLU A 28 5.14 4.36 6.70
CA GLU A 28 4.13 3.91 7.66
C GLU A 28 3.08 3.06 6.95
N TYR A 29 2.63 1.98 7.61
CA TYR A 29 1.75 0.99 7.01
C TYR A 29 0.65 0.56 7.99
N THR A 30 -0.59 0.56 7.53
CA THR A 30 -1.76 0.09 8.30
C THR A 30 -2.36 -1.13 7.62
N TYR A 31 -2.82 -2.09 8.43
CA TYR A 31 -3.44 -3.33 7.96
C TYR A 31 -4.81 -3.51 8.60
N ASN A 32 -5.74 -4.11 7.86
CA ASN A 32 -7.04 -4.53 8.40
C ASN A 32 -6.93 -5.86 9.18
N GLY A 33 -8.07 -6.33 9.71
CA GLY A 33 -8.19 -7.59 10.44
C GLY A 33 -7.83 -8.83 9.62
N ASN A 34 -8.01 -8.77 8.30
CA ASN A 34 -7.69 -9.87 7.36
C ASN A 34 -6.20 -9.89 6.97
N GLY A 35 -5.37 -8.99 7.51
CA GLY A 35 -3.96 -8.94 7.16
C GLY A 35 -3.62 -8.10 5.93
N GLN A 36 -4.61 -7.52 5.25
CA GLN A 36 -4.40 -6.74 4.04
C GLN A 36 -3.96 -5.32 4.39
N ARG A 37 -3.03 -4.76 3.61
CA ARG A 37 -2.56 -3.38 3.82
C ARG A 37 -3.61 -2.41 3.31
N VAL A 38 -4.16 -1.58 4.17
CA VAL A 38 -5.21 -0.60 3.81
C VAL A 38 -4.67 0.82 3.63
N LYS A 39 -3.50 1.12 4.20
CA LYS A 39 -2.84 2.42 4.05
C LYS A 39 -1.33 2.23 4.00
N LYS A 40 -0.69 3.01 3.12
CA LYS A 40 0.76 3.18 3.02
C LYS A 40 1.04 4.66 2.92
N THR A 41 1.95 5.18 3.75
CA THR A 41 2.54 6.51 3.57
C THR A 41 4.04 6.33 3.41
N VAL A 42 4.60 6.66 2.25
CA VAL A 42 6.05 6.60 1.97
C VAL A 42 6.49 7.91 1.37
N ASP A 43 7.56 8.49 1.92
CA ASP A 43 8.12 9.77 1.48
C ASP A 43 7.05 10.88 1.36
N GLY A 44 6.13 10.91 2.33
CA GLY A 44 5.01 11.86 2.40
C GLY A 44 3.79 11.50 1.53
N GLN A 45 3.92 10.56 0.60
CA GLN A 45 2.83 10.17 -0.30
C GLN A 45 2.00 9.04 0.29
N THR A 46 0.69 9.26 0.40
CA THR A 46 -0.25 8.29 0.96
C THR A 46 -1.06 7.59 -0.13
N THR A 47 -1.06 6.26 -0.10
CA THR A 47 -1.92 5.38 -0.87
C THR A 47 -2.88 4.65 0.06
N ILE A 48 -4.17 4.70 -0.26
CA ILE A 48 -5.23 3.90 0.35
C ILE A 48 -5.54 2.74 -0.60
N PHE A 49 -5.68 1.53 -0.05
CA PHE A 49 -5.96 0.32 -0.80
C PHE A 49 -7.40 -0.12 -0.52
N HIS A 50 -8.17 -0.32 -1.58
CA HIS A 50 -9.58 -0.70 -1.52
C HIS A 50 -9.73 -2.14 -1.97
N TYR A 51 -10.32 -2.96 -1.11
CA TYR A 51 -10.55 -4.38 -1.36
C TYR A 51 -12.03 -4.66 -1.48
N ASP A 52 -12.40 -5.60 -2.35
CA ASP A 52 -13.76 -6.13 -2.40
C ASP A 52 -14.03 -7.12 -1.25
N ARG A 53 -15.20 -7.77 -1.27
CA ARG A 53 -15.62 -8.73 -0.24
C ARG A 53 -14.83 -10.05 -0.28
N GLN A 54 -14.29 -10.40 -1.44
CA GLN A 54 -13.46 -11.58 -1.64
C GLN A 54 -12.00 -11.31 -1.25
N GLY A 55 -11.64 -10.04 -1.04
CA GLY A 55 -10.31 -9.60 -0.65
C GLY A 55 -9.41 -9.25 -1.83
N MET A 56 -9.97 -9.09 -3.04
CA MET A 56 -9.23 -8.64 -4.21
C MET A 56 -9.02 -7.13 -4.16
N LEU A 57 -7.82 -6.66 -4.52
CA LEU A 57 -7.51 -5.23 -4.59
C LEU A 57 -8.21 -4.65 -5.83
N ILE A 58 -9.19 -3.78 -5.64
CA ILE A 58 -9.98 -3.23 -6.74
C ILE A 58 -9.61 -1.78 -7.09
N ALA A 59 -9.06 -1.03 -6.12
CA ALA A 59 -8.60 0.32 -6.38
C ALA A 59 -7.52 0.80 -5.42
N GLU A 60 -6.79 1.82 -5.85
CA GLU A 60 -5.93 2.65 -5.02
C GLU A 60 -6.38 4.10 -5.11
N SER A 61 -6.32 4.81 -3.98
CA SER A 61 -6.61 6.24 -3.95
C SER A 61 -5.58 7.03 -3.16
N THR A 62 -5.53 8.33 -3.39
CA THR A 62 -4.87 9.27 -2.49
C THR A 62 -5.59 9.32 -1.13
N ASN A 63 -4.98 9.97 -0.14
CA ASN A 63 -5.63 10.23 1.16
C ASN A 63 -6.88 11.13 1.06
N THR A 64 -7.06 11.85 -0.05
CA THR A 64 -8.25 12.68 -0.32
C THR A 64 -9.34 11.93 -1.09
N GLY A 65 -9.12 10.64 -1.38
CA GLY A 65 -10.10 9.79 -2.08
C GLY A 65 -10.03 9.86 -3.61
N THR A 66 -9.04 10.56 -4.19
CA THR A 66 -8.84 10.55 -5.65
C THR A 66 -8.32 9.18 -6.08
N ILE A 67 -9.08 8.46 -6.89
CA ILE A 67 -8.67 7.16 -7.44
C ILE A 67 -7.47 7.37 -8.38
N THR A 68 -6.40 6.62 -8.14
CA THR A 68 -5.18 6.66 -8.97
C THR A 68 -5.02 5.40 -9.80
N ASN A 69 -5.55 4.28 -9.32
CA ASN A 69 -5.54 3.00 -10.03
C ASN A 69 -6.83 2.24 -9.77
N GLU A 70 -7.33 1.53 -10.78
CA GLU A 70 -8.38 0.53 -10.71
C GLU A 70 -7.88 -0.78 -11.29
N TYR A 71 -8.37 -1.89 -10.77
CA TYR A 71 -7.95 -3.24 -11.15
C TYR A 71 -9.16 -4.03 -11.67
N VAL A 72 -9.02 -4.60 -12.87
CA VAL A 72 -10.05 -5.41 -13.51
C VAL A 72 -9.64 -6.87 -13.47
N TYR A 73 -10.57 -7.74 -13.11
CA TYR A 73 -10.38 -9.17 -13.00
C TYR A 73 -11.33 -9.92 -13.94
N LEU A 74 -10.88 -11.05 -14.47
CA LEU A 74 -11.69 -12.03 -15.19
C LEU A 74 -11.50 -13.40 -14.53
N ASN A 75 -12.55 -13.97 -13.95
CA ASN A 75 -12.49 -15.25 -13.22
C ASN A 75 -11.38 -15.27 -12.16
N ASP A 76 -11.32 -14.24 -11.31
CA ASP A 76 -10.30 -14.04 -10.26
C ASP A 76 -8.86 -13.82 -10.77
N GLU A 77 -8.63 -13.80 -12.09
CA GLU A 77 -7.35 -13.46 -12.69
C GLU A 77 -7.26 -11.96 -13.01
N PRO A 78 -6.16 -11.27 -12.65
CA PRO A 78 -5.99 -9.86 -12.96
C PRO A 78 -5.82 -9.68 -14.48
N LEU A 79 -6.72 -8.91 -15.08
CA LEU A 79 -6.74 -8.65 -16.52
C LEU A 79 -6.07 -7.31 -16.88
N ALA A 80 -6.35 -6.27 -16.09
CA ALA A 80 -5.85 -4.94 -16.39
C ALA A 80 -5.69 -4.09 -15.14
N LYS A 81 -4.76 -3.14 -15.24
CA LYS A 81 -4.63 -2.00 -14.33
C LYS A 81 -4.89 -0.72 -15.10
N ILE A 82 -5.84 0.07 -14.62
CA ILE A 82 -6.25 1.34 -15.21
C ILE A 82 -5.77 2.45 -14.30
N GLY A 83 -4.85 3.30 -14.76
CA GLY A 83 -4.41 4.50 -14.07
C GLY A 83 -4.23 5.64 -15.07
N SER A 84 -3.15 6.43 -14.96
CA SER A 84 -2.77 7.41 -15.99
C SER A 84 -2.52 6.77 -17.37
N THR A 85 -2.17 5.50 -17.38
CA THR A 85 -2.12 4.64 -18.57
C THR A 85 -2.82 3.31 -18.26
N VAL A 86 -3.43 2.72 -19.28
CA VAL A 86 -3.97 1.35 -19.18
C VAL A 86 -2.84 0.37 -19.46
N SER A 87 -2.69 -0.62 -18.58
CA SER A 87 -1.78 -1.74 -18.75
C SER A 87 -2.55 -3.06 -18.68
N VAL A 88 -2.34 -3.93 -19.66
CA VAL A 88 -2.80 -5.33 -19.60
C VAL A 88 -1.75 -6.12 -18.81
N LEU A 89 -2.21 -6.99 -17.91
CA LEU A 89 -1.35 -7.73 -16.97
C LEU A 89 -0.98 -9.12 -17.50
#